data_AF-A0A0C9UNX8-F1
#
_entry.id   AF-A0A0C9UNX8-F1
#
_cell.length_a   1.000
_cell.length_b   1.000
_cell.length_c   1.000
_cell.angle_alpha   90.00
_cell.angle_beta   90.00
_cell.angle_gamma   90.00
#
_symmetry.space_group_name_H-M   'P 1'
#
loop_
_entity.id
_entity.type
_entity.pdbx_description
1 polymer ?
#
loop_
_entity_poly.entity_id
_entity_poly.type
_entity_poly.pdbx_seq_one_letter_code
_entity_poly.pdbx_strand_id
1 'polypeptide(L)'
;LVQLRTRYTQLNKHLHCVKRSETSLCPTCRREPETVHHFLFRCKTYDKLRRQVQLRHGHNARSAKYLLSNPDAYPALFRYINGTRRFMSVTGPLKIPQEENKKIGRRRR
;
A
#
# COMPACT_ATOMS: atom_id res chain seq x y z
N LEU A 1 3.18 5.80 7.45
CA LEU A 1 4.05 4.72 6.88
C LEU A 1 4.65 3.81 7.94
N VAL A 2 5.07 4.32 9.10
CA VAL A 2 5.69 3.51 10.18
C VAL A 2 4.86 2.27 10.50
N GLN A 3 3.54 2.40 10.69
CA GLN A 3 2.61 1.28 10.92
C GLN A 3 2.72 0.15 9.87
N LEU A 4 2.81 0.49 8.57
CA LEU A 4 2.98 -0.51 7.49
C LEU A 4 4.35 -1.19 7.52
N ARG A 5 5.40 -0.47 7.93
CA ARG A 5 6.76 -1.03 8.08
C ARG A 5 6.86 -1.94 9.29
N THR A 6 6.25 -1.57 10.40
CA THR A 6 6.33 -2.28 11.67
C THR A 6 5.31 -3.42 11.80
N ARG A 7 4.48 -3.64 10.77
CA ARG A 7 3.38 -4.64 10.75
C ARG A 7 2.29 -4.38 11.80
N TYR A 8 2.37 -3.30 12.57
CA TYR A 8 1.33 -2.78 13.44
C TYR A 8 0.30 -2.01 12.61
N THR A 9 -0.35 -2.73 11.69
CA THR A 9 -1.33 -2.18 10.78
C THR A 9 -2.73 -2.54 11.20
N GLN A 10 -3.70 -1.69 10.86
CA GLN A 10 -5.12 -2.00 10.99
C GLN A 10 -5.60 -2.99 9.91
N LEU A 11 -4.75 -3.94 9.55
CA LEU A 11 -5.12 -5.05 8.69
C LEU A 11 -5.61 -6.20 9.59
N ASN A 12 -6.62 -6.90 9.12
CA ASN A 12 -7.36 -7.89 9.90
C ASN A 12 -6.48 -9.01 10.46
N LYS A 13 -5.37 -9.41 9.80
CA LYS A 13 -4.47 -10.41 10.41
C LYS A 13 -3.89 -9.93 11.74
N HIS A 14 -3.44 -8.68 11.80
CA HIS A 14 -2.89 -8.13 13.05
C HIS A 14 -4.01 -7.89 14.08
N LEU A 15 -5.14 -7.32 13.63
CA LEU A 15 -6.29 -7.06 14.51
C LEU A 15 -6.84 -8.34 15.14
N HIS A 16 -6.89 -9.45 14.39
CA HIS A 16 -7.29 -10.76 14.89
C HIS A 16 -6.31 -11.29 15.95
N CYS A 17 -5.00 -11.15 15.74
CA CYS A 17 -4.00 -11.55 16.73
C CYS A 17 -4.17 -10.81 18.07
N VAL A 18 -4.57 -9.53 18.04
CA VAL A 18 -4.83 -8.73 19.25
C VAL A 18 -6.29 -8.77 19.71
N LYS A 19 -7.10 -9.70 19.17
CA LYS A 19 -8.54 -9.89 19.49
C LYS A 19 -9.41 -8.64 19.28
N ARG A 20 -9.03 -7.78 18.31
CA ARG A 20 -9.78 -6.59 17.88
C ARG A 20 -10.59 -6.81 16.60
N SER A 21 -10.47 -7.98 15.98
CA SER A 21 -11.29 -8.39 14.84
C SER A 21 -11.63 -9.86 14.97
N GLU A 22 -12.86 -10.21 14.61
CA GLU A 22 -13.38 -11.59 14.64
C GLU A 22 -12.73 -12.48 13.58
N THR A 23 -12.17 -11.90 12.51
CA THR A 23 -11.57 -12.67 11.41
C THR A 23 -10.21 -12.11 11.00
N SER A 24 -9.31 -13.01 10.59
CA SER A 24 -8.02 -12.61 10.02
C SER A 24 -8.09 -12.28 8.52
N LEU A 25 -9.22 -12.56 7.88
CA LEU A 25 -9.42 -12.49 6.43
C LEU A 25 -9.50 -11.05 5.91
N CYS A 26 -9.05 -10.86 4.67
CA CYS A 26 -9.24 -9.60 3.96
C CYS A 26 -10.73 -9.31 3.76
N PRO A 27 -11.25 -8.14 4.20
CA PRO A 27 -12.68 -7.86 4.13
C PRO A 27 -13.17 -7.69 2.68
N THR A 28 -12.27 -7.27 1.78
CA THR A 28 -12.55 -6.99 0.37
C THR A 28 -12.49 -8.24 -0.50
N CYS A 29 -11.48 -9.10 -0.34
CA CYS A 29 -11.36 -10.30 -1.18
C CYS A 29 -11.87 -11.57 -0.50
N ARG A 30 -11.94 -11.61 0.84
CA ARG A 30 -12.39 -12.72 1.69
C ARG A 30 -11.73 -14.09 1.42
N ARG A 31 -10.57 -14.11 0.76
CA ARG A 31 -9.88 -15.36 0.35
C ARG A 31 -8.65 -15.70 1.19
N GLU A 32 -7.92 -14.69 1.64
CA GLU A 32 -6.67 -14.88 2.36
C GLU A 32 -6.60 -13.92 3.56
N PRO A 33 -5.75 -14.23 4.57
CA PRO A 33 -5.50 -13.33 5.68
C PRO A 33 -4.98 -11.96 5.22
N GLU A 34 -5.52 -10.89 5.79
CA GLU A 34 -5.16 -9.51 5.44
C GLU A 34 -3.78 -9.17 6.04
N THR A 35 -2.73 -9.44 5.28
CA THR A 35 -1.34 -9.08 5.62
C THR A 35 -0.90 -7.87 4.81
N VAL A 36 0.19 -7.20 5.23
CA VAL A 36 0.80 -6.12 4.43
C VAL A 36 1.18 -6.62 3.03
N HIS A 37 1.69 -7.86 2.94
CA HIS A 37 2.02 -8.48 1.66
C HIS A 37 0.77 -8.73 0.80
N HIS A 38 -0.31 -9.25 1.41
CA HIS A 38 -1.57 -9.46 0.71
C HIS A 38 -2.15 -8.14 0.22
N PHE A 39 -2.24 -7.14 1.09
CA PHE A 39 -2.67 -5.79 0.74
C PHE A 39 -1.86 -5.24 -0.43
N LEU A 40 -0.54 -5.10 -0.28
CA LEU A 40 0.33 -4.46 -1.28
C LEU A 40 0.57 -5.25 -2.56
N PHE A 41 0.50 -6.59 -2.55
CA PHE A 41 0.90 -7.40 -3.72
C PHE A 41 -0.10 -8.45 -4.22
N ARG A 42 -1.04 -8.96 -3.40
CA ARG A 42 -1.87 -10.12 -3.80
C ARG A 42 -3.37 -9.88 -3.85
N CYS A 43 -3.89 -8.86 -3.18
CA CYS A 43 -5.32 -8.63 -3.07
C CYS A 43 -5.94 -8.24 -4.42
N LYS A 44 -6.66 -9.16 -5.07
CA LYS A 44 -7.24 -8.97 -6.40
C LYS A 44 -8.13 -7.73 -6.53
N THR A 45 -8.84 -7.37 -5.46
CA THR A 45 -9.70 -6.19 -5.41
C THR A 45 -8.93 -4.90 -5.70
N TYR A 46 -7.64 -4.85 -5.38
CA TYR A 46 -6.80 -3.67 -5.56
C TYR A 46 -5.90 -3.73 -6.79
N ASP A 47 -6.08 -4.69 -7.70
CA ASP A 47 -5.19 -4.88 -8.85
C ASP A 47 -5.15 -3.66 -9.78
N LYS A 48 -6.29 -3.00 -10.01
CA LYS A 48 -6.35 -1.76 -10.81
C LYS A 48 -5.49 -0.65 -10.20
N LEU A 49 -5.60 -0.45 -8.87
CA LEU A 49 -4.81 0.53 -8.14
C LEU A 49 -3.32 0.15 -8.10
N ARG A 50 -3.02 -1.15 -7.92
CA ARG A 50 -1.65 -1.67 -7.92
C ARG A 50 -0.98 -1.47 -9.27
N ARG A 51 -1.72 -1.65 -10.36
CA ARG A 51 -1.24 -1.42 -11.73
C ARG A 51 -0.81 0.03 -11.92
N GLN A 52 -1.52 1.01 -11.34
CA GLN A 52 -1.09 2.42 -11.41
C GLN A 52 0.25 2.67 -10.71
N VAL A 53 0.49 2.02 -9.55
CA VAL A 53 1.79 2.09 -8.85
C VAL A 53 2.88 1.42 -9.69
N GLN A 54 2.58 0.27 -10.30
CA GLN A 54 3.51 -0.46 -11.17
C GLN A 54 3.84 0.30 -12.46
N LEU A 55 2.88 0.99 -13.07
CA LEU A 55 3.14 1.81 -14.26
C LEU A 55 4.12 2.95 -13.96
N ARG A 56 4.14 3.46 -12.72
CA ARG A 56 5.02 4.56 -12.31
C ARG A 56 6.41 4.11 -11.88
N HIS A 57 6.52 2.98 -11.18
CA HIS A 57 7.80 2.54 -10.59
C HIS A 57 8.31 1.20 -11.16
N GLY A 58 7.63 0.60 -12.13
CA GLY A 58 8.04 -0.63 -12.79
C GLY A 58 8.30 -1.78 -11.82
N HIS A 59 9.44 -2.45 -11.99
CA HIS A 59 9.88 -3.55 -11.13
C HIS A 59 10.03 -3.14 -9.66
N ASN A 60 10.37 -1.88 -9.37
CA ASN A 60 10.54 -1.40 -8.00
C ASN A 60 9.22 -1.43 -7.21
N ALA A 61 8.07 -1.32 -7.89
CA ALA A 61 6.75 -1.44 -7.28
C ALA A 61 6.44 -2.85 -6.74
N ARG A 62 7.27 -3.86 -7.04
CA ARG A 62 7.13 -5.23 -6.49
C ARG A 62 7.90 -5.41 -5.18
N SER A 63 8.68 -4.41 -4.76
CA SER A 63 9.46 -4.46 -3.53
C SER A 63 8.76 -3.68 -2.41
N ALA A 64 8.38 -4.39 -1.35
CA ALA A 64 7.85 -3.75 -0.13
C ALA A 64 8.87 -2.78 0.46
N LYS A 65 10.15 -3.15 0.44
CA LYS A 65 11.25 -2.30 0.93
C LYS A 65 11.29 -0.98 0.15
N TYR A 66 11.19 -1.03 -1.17
CA TYR A 66 11.19 0.17 -2.01
C TYR A 66 9.95 1.04 -1.75
N LEU A 67 8.75 0.47 -1.87
CA LEU A 67 7.49 1.23 -1.69
C LEU A 67 7.40 1.89 -0.33
N LEU A 68 7.84 1.18 0.71
CA LEU A 68 7.73 1.67 2.07
C LEU A 68 8.88 2.58 2.47
N SER A 69 10.05 2.54 1.83
CA SER A 69 11.26 3.26 2.27
C SER A 69 11.72 4.38 1.36
N ASN A 70 11.37 4.36 0.07
CA ASN A 70 11.79 5.37 -0.89
C ASN A 70 10.77 6.52 -0.96
N PRO A 71 11.15 7.77 -0.66
CA PRO A 71 10.29 8.95 -0.82
C PRO A 71 9.65 9.08 -2.20
N ASP A 72 10.37 8.70 -3.26
CA ASP A 72 9.86 8.80 -4.64
C ASP A 72 8.63 7.91 -4.85
N ALA A 73 8.47 6.85 -4.07
CA ALA A 73 7.33 5.92 -4.15
C ALA A 73 6.12 6.39 -3.33
N TYR A 74 6.29 7.34 -2.40
CA TYR A 74 5.23 7.73 -1.48
C TYR A 74 4.02 8.35 -2.16
N PRO A 75 4.14 9.24 -3.15
CA PRO A 75 2.96 9.80 -3.80
C PRO A 75 2.11 8.73 -4.49
N ALA A 76 2.74 7.72 -5.10
CA ALA A 76 2.04 6.59 -5.71
C ALA A 76 1.41 5.67 -4.64
N LEU A 77 2.16 5.39 -3.58
CA LEU A 77 1.70 4.55 -2.47
C LEU A 77 0.53 5.19 -1.71
N PHE A 78 0.57 6.50 -1.45
CA PHE A 78 -0.49 7.22 -0.74
C PHE A 78 -1.76 7.29 -1.57
N ARG A 79 -1.65 7.50 -2.90
CA ARG A 79 -2.80 7.37 -3.82
C ARG A 79 -3.40 5.97 -3.80
N TYR A 80 -2.55 4.94 -3.81
CA TYR A 80 -2.99 3.56 -3.67
C TYR A 80 -3.76 3.36 -2.35
N ILE A 81 -3.17 3.76 -1.23
CA ILE A 81 -3.77 3.63 0.10
C ILE A 81 -5.11 4.36 0.17
N ASN A 82 -5.18 5.62 -0.29
CA ASN A 82 -6.42 6.40 -0.33
C ASN A 82 -7.47 5.75 -1.24
N GLY A 83 -7.07 5.27 -2.41
CA GLY A 83 -7.96 4.58 -3.35
C GLY A 83 -8.53 3.28 -2.81
N THR A 84 -7.78 2.56 -1.96
CA THR A 84 -8.31 1.36 -1.29
C THR A 84 -9.38 1.67 -0.25
N ARG A 85 -9.46 2.93 0.22
CA ARG A 85 -10.30 3.40 1.33
C ARG A 85 -10.19 2.58 2.61
N ARG A 86 -9.14 1.74 2.74
CA ARG A 86 -9.05 0.76 3.82
C ARG A 86 -8.85 1.40 5.20
N PHE A 87 -8.10 2.50 5.24
CA PHE A 87 -7.77 3.24 6.46
C PHE A 87 -8.59 4.50 6.64
N MET A 88 -9.62 4.71 5.80
CA MET A 88 -10.37 5.95 5.76
C MET A 88 -11.14 6.19 7.07
N SER A 89 -11.54 5.12 7.76
CA SER A 89 -12.24 5.19 9.04
C SER A 89 -11.35 5.59 10.23
N VAL A 90 -10.02 5.44 10.13
CA VAL A 90 -9.14 5.70 11.28
C VAL A 90 -8.17 6.85 11.06
N THR A 91 -7.62 6.99 9.85
CA THR A 91 -6.70 8.10 9.54
C THR A 91 -7.35 9.18 8.68
N GLY A 92 -8.56 8.95 8.15
CA GLY A 92 -9.10 9.79 7.08
C GLY A 92 -8.29 9.69 5.78
N PRO A 93 -8.56 10.56 4.79
CA PRO A 93 -7.77 10.63 3.56
C PRO A 93 -6.35 11.11 3.87
N LEU A 94 -5.34 10.35 3.45
CA LEU A 94 -3.95 10.73 3.67
C LEU A 94 -3.57 11.88 2.73
N LYS A 95 -2.86 12.89 3.26
CA LYS A 95 -2.26 13.94 2.43
C LYS A 95 -1.20 13.32 1.51
N ILE A 96 -1.35 13.50 0.21
CA ILE A 96 -0.39 13.01 -0.78
C ILE A 96 0.81 13.98 -0.78
N PRO A 97 2.04 13.51 -0.51
CA PRO A 97 3.22 14.36 -0.64
C PRO A 97 3.33 14.91 -2.06
N GLN A 98 3.59 16.22 -2.19
CA GLN A 98 3.82 16.87 -3.48
C GLN A 98 5.02 16.20 -4.16
N GLU A 99 4.86 15.81 -5.43
CA GLU A 99 5.97 15.29 -6.21
C GLU A 99 6.90 16.45 -6.54
N GLU A 100 8.00 16.60 -5.81
CA GLU A 100 9.09 17.45 -6.29
C GLU A 100 9.54 16.89 -7.63
N ASN A 101 9.33 17.67 -8.69
CA ASN A 101 9.68 17.38 -10.08
C ASN A 101 11.20 17.15 -10.20
N LYS A 102 11.69 15.96 -9.85
CA LYS A 102 13.01 15.52 -10.27
C LYS A 102 12.90 15.14 -11.73
N LYS A 103 13.35 16.07 -12.58
CA LYS A 103 13.61 15.86 -14.01
C LYS A 103 14.35 14.53 -14.15
N ILE A 104 13.64 13.47 -14.55
CA ILE A 104 14.28 12.22 -14.96
C ILE A 104 14.99 12.56 -16.25
N GLY A 105 16.29 12.83 -16.15
CA GLY A 105 17.20 12.84 -17.28
C GLY A 105 17.05 11.51 -18.00
N ARG A 106 16.36 11.53 -19.15
CA ARG A 106 16.33 10.42 -20.10
C ARG A 106 17.78 10.15 -20.51
N ARG A 107 18.46 9.21 -19.84
CA ARG A 107 19.65 8.57 -20.42
C ARG A 107 19.15 7.70 -21.56
N ARG A 108 19.10 8.30 -22.75
CA ARG A 108 19.16 7.59 -24.03
C ARG A 108 20.47 6.81 -24.02
N ARG A 109 20.39 5.50 -24.17
CA ARG A 109 21.50 4.65 -24.58
C ARG A 109 21.08 3.98 -25.87
#